data_AF-A0A1C5YIW0-F1
#
_entry.id   AF-A0A1C5YIW0-F1
#
_cell.length_a   1.000
_cell.length_b   1.000
_cell.length_c   1.000
_cell.angle_alpha   90.00
_cell.angle_beta   90.00
_cell.angle_gamma   90.00
#
_symmetry.space_group_name_H-M   'P 1'
#
loop_
_entity.id
_entity.type
_entity.pdbx_description
1 polymer ?
#
loop_
_entity_poly.entity_id
_entity_poly.type
_entity_poly.pdbx_seq_one_letter_code
_entity_poly.pdbx_strand_id
1 'polypeptide(L)'
;MLKVGGRGAVIVPDGVLFGSSKAHRDIRRELVENHRLEAVISMPSGVFKPYAGVSTAVLVFTKTGHGGTDQVWFYDMKADGFSLDDKRTEIADNDIPDIVARFHNLEGERDRQRTQQSFLVPKAEIVENGYDLSINKYKQVEYTPVAYPPTSEILQELRDLEAEITKGLDELEGMV
;
A
#
# COMPACT_ATOMS: atom_id res chain seq x y z
N MET A 1 27.54 8.40 -4.07
CA MET A 1 26.32 8.87 -4.79
C MET A 1 26.28 8.27 -6.19
N LEU A 2 25.08 8.07 -6.75
CA LEU A 2 24.92 7.53 -8.10
C LEU A 2 25.52 8.47 -9.17
N LYS A 3 26.21 7.87 -10.14
CA LYS A 3 26.60 8.52 -11.40
C LYS A 3 25.36 8.66 -12.30
N VAL A 4 25.42 9.55 -13.29
CA VAL A 4 24.38 9.62 -14.33
C VAL A 4 24.29 8.27 -15.05
N GLY A 5 23.08 7.78 -15.27
CA GLY A 5 22.78 6.42 -15.75
C GLY A 5 22.76 5.35 -14.66
N GLY A 6 23.20 5.66 -13.43
CA GLY A 6 23.15 4.73 -12.31
C GLY A 6 21.73 4.48 -11.83
N ARG A 7 21.43 3.21 -11.51
CA ARG A 7 20.14 2.77 -10.95
C ARG A 7 20.25 2.60 -9.44
N GLY A 8 19.17 2.91 -8.73
CA GLY A 8 19.05 2.69 -7.30
C GLY A 8 17.69 2.14 -6.94
N ALA A 9 17.65 1.30 -5.91
CA ALA A 9 16.44 0.87 -5.23
C ALA A 9 16.57 1.28 -3.76
N VAL A 10 15.59 2.02 -3.24
CA VAL A 10 15.62 2.52 -1.86
C VAL A 10 14.33 2.18 -1.15
N ILE A 11 14.45 1.76 0.10
CA ILE A 11 13.30 1.49 0.98
C ILE A 11 12.98 2.77 1.73
N VAL A 12 11.74 3.21 1.66
CA VAL A 12 11.24 4.41 2.33
C VAL A 12 9.97 4.11 3.12
N PRO A 13 9.71 4.80 4.23
CA PRO A 13 8.40 4.79 4.85
C PRO A 13 7.34 5.35 3.89
N ASP A 14 6.11 4.84 4.01
CA ASP A 14 4.95 5.26 3.20
C ASP A 14 4.71 6.78 3.25
N GLY A 15 5.04 7.44 4.37
CA GLY A 15 4.96 8.89 4.49
C GLY A 15 5.77 9.65 3.44
N VAL A 16 6.81 9.05 2.84
CA VAL A 16 7.55 9.66 1.72
C VAL A 16 6.71 9.69 0.45
N LEU A 17 5.81 8.72 0.25
CA LEU A 17 4.98 8.58 -0.96
C LEU A 17 3.84 9.59 -1.05
N PHE A 18 3.25 9.98 0.08
CA PHE A 18 2.08 10.87 0.10
C PHE A 18 2.19 12.02 1.11
N GLY A 19 3.27 12.09 1.88
CA GLY A 19 3.45 13.12 2.91
C GLY A 19 3.29 14.53 2.34
N SER A 20 2.61 15.38 3.10
CA SER A 20 2.22 16.74 2.70
C SER A 20 3.32 17.78 2.92
N SER A 21 4.37 17.43 3.67
CA SER A 21 5.49 18.33 3.93
C SER A 21 6.18 18.75 2.64
N LYS A 22 6.73 19.98 2.62
CA LYS A 22 7.45 20.50 1.45
C LYS A 22 8.57 19.55 1.00
N ALA A 23 9.35 19.03 1.94
CA ALA A 23 10.43 18.09 1.64
C ALA A 23 9.93 16.81 0.97
N HIS A 24 8.81 16.25 1.44
CA HIS A 24 8.22 15.06 0.82
C HIS A 24 7.69 15.34 -0.59
N ARG A 25 7.08 16.50 -0.81
CA ARG A 25 6.60 16.89 -2.15
C ARG A 25 7.76 17.13 -3.12
N ASP A 26 8.79 17.83 -2.65
CA ASP A 26 9.95 18.19 -3.47
C ASP A 26 10.75 16.94 -3.88
N ILE A 27 10.94 15.96 -2.99
CA ILE A 27 11.67 14.72 -3.34
C ILE A 27 10.89 13.87 -4.36
N ARG A 28 9.56 13.76 -4.24
CA ARG A 28 8.74 13.03 -5.22
C ARG A 28 8.74 13.72 -6.57
N ARG A 29 8.63 15.05 -6.58
CA ARG A 29 8.77 15.84 -7.82
C ARG A 29 10.14 15.64 -8.45
N GLU A 30 11.22 15.68 -7.66
CA GLU A 30 12.59 15.46 -8.16
C GLU A 30 12.73 14.10 -8.84
N LEU A 31 12.20 13.04 -8.21
CA LEU A 31 12.26 11.69 -8.76
C LEU A 31 11.49 11.55 -10.07
N VAL A 32 10.31 12.18 -10.19
CA VAL A 32 9.43 12.06 -11.35
C VAL A 32 9.85 13.01 -12.50
N GLU A 33 10.30 14.21 -12.18
CA GLU A 33 10.63 15.25 -13.17
C GLU A 33 12.07 15.15 -13.67
N ASN A 34 13.02 15.00 -12.76
CA ASN A 34 14.44 15.14 -13.07
C ASN A 34 15.15 13.78 -13.18
N HIS A 35 14.53 12.71 -12.70
CA HIS A 35 15.02 11.35 -12.80
C HIS A 35 14.01 10.45 -13.50
N ARG A 36 14.40 9.19 -13.74
CA ARG A 36 13.50 8.17 -14.27
C ARG A 36 13.07 7.26 -13.13
N LEU A 37 11.89 7.52 -12.56
CA LEU A 37 11.23 6.61 -11.63
C LEU A 37 10.62 5.46 -12.43
N GLU A 38 11.02 4.24 -12.13
CA GLU A 38 10.62 3.04 -12.88
C GLU A 38 9.54 2.27 -12.13
N ALA A 39 9.66 2.15 -10.81
CA ALA A 39 8.71 1.41 -10.00
C ALA A 39 8.54 1.95 -8.57
N VAL A 40 7.32 1.72 -8.05
CA VAL A 40 6.94 1.88 -6.65
C VAL A 40 6.30 0.58 -6.18
N ILE A 41 6.99 -0.15 -5.30
CA ILE A 41 6.49 -1.40 -4.74
C ILE A 41 6.07 -1.11 -3.31
N SER A 42 4.75 -1.10 -3.05
CA SER A 42 4.21 -0.92 -1.70
C SER A 42 4.34 -2.23 -0.94
N MET A 43 4.83 -2.14 0.30
CA MET A 43 5.02 -3.26 1.21
C MET A 43 4.11 -3.09 2.43
N PRO A 44 3.46 -4.18 2.89
CA PRO A 44 2.51 -4.09 3.97
C PRO A 44 3.21 -3.78 5.30
N SER A 45 2.47 -3.20 6.23
CA SER A 45 2.94 -3.03 7.60
C SER A 45 3.33 -4.39 8.19
N GLY A 46 4.51 -4.47 8.80
CA GLY A 46 4.99 -5.69 9.43
C GLY A 46 6.19 -6.35 8.75
N VAL A 47 6.50 -5.98 7.51
CA VAL A 47 7.71 -6.44 6.78
C VAL A 47 9.01 -6.12 7.52
N PHE A 48 9.01 -5.12 8.41
CA PHE A 48 10.17 -4.74 9.21
C PHE A 48 9.97 -4.94 10.73
N LYS A 49 8.92 -5.65 11.13
CA LYS A 49 8.73 -6.00 12.54
C LYS A 49 9.82 -6.97 13.02
N PRO A 50 10.19 -6.91 14.32
CA PRO A 50 9.63 -6.05 15.37
C PRO A 50 10.19 -4.61 15.39
N TYR A 51 11.13 -4.25 14.50
CA TYR A 51 11.84 -2.97 14.55
C TYR A 51 11.03 -1.79 14.02
N ALA A 52 10.20 -2.00 13.00
CA ALA A 52 9.32 -0.99 12.44
C ALA A 52 7.97 -1.58 12.06
N GLY A 53 6.90 -0.99 12.60
CA GLY A 53 5.52 -1.39 12.33
C GLY A 53 4.83 -0.62 11.20
N VAL A 54 5.50 0.37 10.60
CA VAL A 54 4.93 1.19 9.53
C VAL A 54 4.99 0.47 8.19
N SER A 55 4.03 0.75 7.30
CA SER A 55 4.12 0.39 5.89
C SER A 55 5.28 1.13 5.22
N THR A 56 5.88 0.47 4.25
CA THR A 56 7.08 0.95 3.56
C THR A 56 6.95 0.67 2.08
N ALA A 57 7.81 1.27 1.27
CA ALA A 57 7.84 1.00 -0.16
C ALA A 57 9.25 0.99 -0.70
N VAL A 58 9.45 0.24 -1.78
CA VAL A 58 10.67 0.27 -2.58
C VAL A 58 10.46 1.21 -3.76
N LEU A 59 11.32 2.24 -3.85
CA LEU A 59 11.40 3.11 -5.02
C LEU A 59 12.57 2.67 -5.89
N VAL A 60 12.28 2.32 -7.14
CA VAL A 60 13.31 1.95 -8.13
C VAL A 60 13.41 3.06 -9.16
N PHE A 61 14.59 3.66 -9.29
CA PHE A 61 14.82 4.79 -10.18
C PHE A 61 16.22 4.78 -10.80
N THR A 62 16.33 5.42 -11.97
CA THR A 62 17.60 5.74 -12.62
C THR A 62 17.89 7.24 -12.48
N LYS A 63 19.10 7.58 -12.05
CA LYS A 63 19.57 8.98 -12.06
C LYS A 63 19.89 9.40 -13.50
N THR A 64 19.06 10.28 -14.06
CA THR A 64 19.26 10.81 -15.42
C THR A 64 19.67 12.30 -15.38
N GLY A 65 19.02 13.09 -14.53
CA GLY A 65 19.26 14.53 -14.37
C GLY A 65 18.52 15.39 -15.40
N HIS A 66 17.73 14.78 -16.27
CA HIS A 66 16.93 15.43 -17.31
C HIS A 66 15.54 14.79 -17.44
N GLY A 67 15.12 13.97 -16.47
CA GLY A 67 13.86 13.23 -16.49
C GLY A 67 13.91 11.93 -17.28
N GLY A 68 12.79 11.56 -17.90
CA GLY A 68 12.60 10.30 -18.61
C GLY A 68 11.64 9.32 -17.92
N THR A 69 10.86 9.78 -16.94
CA THR A 69 9.71 9.06 -16.41
C THR A 69 8.52 9.26 -17.35
N ASP A 70 8.09 8.20 -18.05
CA ASP A 70 6.88 8.22 -18.88
C ASP A 70 5.70 7.59 -18.15
N GLN A 71 5.95 6.43 -17.56
CA GLN A 71 5.03 5.65 -16.75
C GLN A 71 5.79 5.01 -15.59
N VAL A 72 5.11 4.86 -14.46
CA VAL A 72 5.66 4.25 -13.25
C VAL A 72 4.89 2.98 -12.96
N TRP A 73 5.60 1.88 -12.72
CA TRP A 73 4.98 0.62 -12.35
C TRP A 73 4.68 0.59 -10.86
N PHE A 74 3.43 0.32 -10.52
CA PHE A 74 2.99 0.17 -9.14
C PHE A 74 2.71 -1.29 -8.86
N TYR A 75 3.19 -1.78 -7.71
CA TYR A 75 2.94 -3.14 -7.23
C TYR A 75 2.47 -3.13 -5.78
N ASP A 76 1.42 -3.88 -5.48
CA ASP A 76 0.83 -4.07 -4.16
C ASP A 76 1.31 -5.40 -3.55
N MET A 77 2.40 -5.36 -2.78
CA MET A 77 2.93 -6.55 -2.11
C MET A 77 2.03 -6.93 -0.93
N LYS A 78 1.68 -8.21 -0.84
CA LYS A 78 0.85 -8.80 0.22
C LYS A 78 1.68 -9.60 1.21
N ALA A 79 2.72 -10.28 0.75
CA ALA A 79 3.60 -11.07 1.61
C ALA A 79 5.02 -11.13 1.08
N ASP A 80 5.99 -11.18 1.99
CA ASP A 80 7.42 -11.28 1.69
C ASP A 80 8.02 -12.65 2.03
N GLY A 81 7.17 -13.67 2.24
CA GLY A 81 7.57 -14.99 2.72
C GLY A 81 7.59 -15.15 4.24
N PHE A 82 7.22 -14.11 4.99
CA PHE A 82 7.11 -14.17 6.46
C PHE A 82 5.77 -13.61 6.96
N SER A 83 5.34 -14.06 8.13
CA SER A 83 4.23 -13.45 8.86
C SER A 83 4.50 -11.97 9.12
N LEU A 84 3.45 -11.15 9.13
CA LEU A 84 3.53 -9.70 9.39
C LEU A 84 3.41 -9.34 10.88
N ASP A 85 3.62 -10.33 11.76
CA ASP A 85 3.65 -10.16 13.21
C ASP A 85 5.09 -10.00 13.72
N ASP A 86 5.25 -9.80 15.02
CA ASP A 86 6.57 -9.54 15.61
C ASP A 86 7.49 -10.77 15.56
N LYS A 87 6.93 -11.97 15.33
CA LYS A 87 7.68 -13.23 15.28
C LYS A 87 8.34 -13.45 13.93
N ARG A 88 7.77 -12.91 12.84
CA ARG A 88 8.27 -13.08 11.45
C ARG A 88 8.58 -14.54 11.14
N THR A 89 7.57 -15.39 11.30
CA THR A 89 7.67 -16.83 10.98
C THR A 89 7.56 -17.02 9.48
N GLU A 90 8.34 -17.93 8.89
CA GLU A 90 8.23 -18.26 7.47
C GLU A 90 6.83 -18.76 7.09
N ILE A 91 6.32 -18.31 5.96
CA ILE A 91 5.05 -18.72 5.36
C ILE A 91 5.24 -19.00 3.87
N ALA A 92 4.29 -19.72 3.27
CA ALA A 92 4.34 -20.04 1.83
C ALA A 92 4.08 -18.82 0.93
N ASP A 93 3.29 -17.86 1.41
CA ASP A 93 2.92 -16.68 0.63
C ASP A 93 4.12 -15.73 0.46
N ASN A 94 4.54 -15.52 -0.78
CA ASN A 94 5.69 -14.68 -1.10
C ASN A 94 5.55 -14.07 -2.50
N ASP A 95 5.40 -12.76 -2.55
CA ASP A 95 5.27 -12.01 -3.80
C ASP A 95 6.61 -11.62 -4.42
N ILE A 96 7.73 -11.72 -3.69
CA ILE A 96 9.05 -11.26 -4.18
C ILE A 96 9.44 -11.90 -5.52
N PRO A 97 9.28 -13.22 -5.74
CA PRO A 97 9.58 -13.83 -7.03
C PRO A 97 8.72 -13.26 -8.17
N ASP A 98 7.44 -13.02 -7.92
CA ASP A 98 6.51 -12.44 -8.91
C ASP A 98 6.86 -10.97 -9.20
N ILE A 99 7.19 -10.19 -8.19
CA ILE A 99 7.66 -8.81 -8.33
C ILE A 99 8.88 -8.75 -9.24
N VAL A 100 9.88 -9.60 -9.01
CA VAL A 100 11.10 -9.65 -9.84
C VAL A 100 10.76 -10.04 -11.28
N ALA A 101 9.95 -11.08 -11.46
CA ALA A 101 9.55 -11.54 -12.80
C ALA A 101 8.81 -10.46 -13.60
N ARG A 102 7.84 -9.78 -12.98
CA ARG A 102 7.06 -8.71 -13.63
C ARG A 102 7.87 -7.44 -13.86
N PHE A 103 8.73 -7.06 -12.92
CA PHE A 103 9.61 -5.90 -13.09
C PHE A 103 10.57 -6.06 -14.28
N HIS A 104 11.00 -7.29 -14.58
CA HIS A 104 11.80 -7.58 -15.77
C HIS A 104 10.98 -7.64 -17.07
N ASN A 105 9.65 -7.67 -16.99
CA ASN A 105 8.73 -7.73 -18.13
C ASN A 105 7.59 -6.69 -18.02
N LEU A 106 7.94 -5.42 -17.87
CA LEU A 106 6.96 -4.32 -17.75
C LEU A 106 6.05 -4.18 -18.97
N GLU A 107 6.48 -4.65 -20.14
CA GLU A 107 5.63 -4.66 -21.34
C GLU A 107 4.37 -5.51 -21.14
N GLY A 108 4.45 -6.60 -20.36
CA GLY A 108 3.30 -7.42 -19.99
C GLY A 108 2.33 -6.76 -19.01
N GLU A 109 2.70 -5.62 -18.42
CA GLU A 109 1.87 -4.89 -17.45
C GLU A 109 1.00 -3.81 -18.11
N ARG A 110 1.17 -3.56 -19.42
CA ARG A 110 0.48 -2.48 -20.16
C ARG A 110 -1.04 -2.60 -20.16
N ASP A 111 -1.56 -3.82 -20.26
CA ASP A 111 -2.99 -4.09 -20.37
C ASP A 111 -3.65 -4.37 -19.00
N ARG A 112 -2.90 -4.26 -17.90
CA ARG A 112 -3.42 -4.57 -16.57
C ARG A 112 -4.32 -3.47 -16.05
N GLN A 113 -5.46 -3.90 -15.51
CA GLN A 113 -6.45 -2.99 -14.95
C GLN A 113 -6.02 -2.48 -13.57
N ARG A 114 -6.53 -1.29 -13.21
CA ARG A 114 -6.32 -0.64 -11.91
C ARG A 114 -6.90 -1.42 -10.71
N THR A 115 -7.69 -2.46 -10.96
CA THR A 115 -8.24 -3.39 -9.95
C THR A 115 -7.24 -4.47 -9.54
N GLN A 116 -6.20 -4.70 -10.35
CA GLN A 116 -5.24 -5.78 -10.15
C GLN A 116 -4.14 -5.40 -9.15
N GLN A 117 -3.29 -6.39 -8.83
CA GLN A 117 -2.18 -6.24 -7.88
C GLN A 117 -1.07 -5.29 -8.38
N SER A 118 -0.91 -5.17 -9.69
CA SER A 118 0.09 -4.32 -10.31
C SER A 118 -0.40 -3.71 -11.61
N PHE A 119 0.07 -2.50 -11.92
CA PHE A 119 -0.32 -1.75 -13.12
C PHE A 119 0.63 -0.56 -13.37
N LEU A 120 0.60 -0.02 -14.58
CA LEU A 120 1.41 1.14 -15.00
C LEU A 120 0.62 2.45 -14.89
N VAL A 121 1.13 3.45 -14.17
CA VAL A 121 0.52 4.78 -14.05
C VAL A 121 1.28 5.78 -14.92
N PRO A 122 0.62 6.47 -15.87
CA PRO A 122 1.25 7.53 -16.64
C PRO A 122 1.74 8.70 -15.76
N LYS A 123 2.88 9.29 -16.11
CA LYS A 123 3.42 10.46 -15.39
C LYS A 123 2.40 11.59 -15.28
N ALA A 124 1.62 11.85 -16.33
CA ALA A 124 0.63 12.93 -16.33
C ALA A 124 -0.39 12.79 -15.18
N GLU A 125 -0.87 11.57 -14.94
CA GLU A 125 -1.81 11.27 -13.85
C GLU A 125 -1.15 11.46 -12.48
N ILE A 126 0.15 11.14 -12.35
CA ILE A 126 0.91 11.36 -11.12
C ILE A 126 1.06 12.86 -10.83
N VAL A 127 1.32 13.67 -11.86
CA VAL A 127 1.44 15.13 -11.73
C VAL A 127 0.10 15.74 -11.33
N GLU A 128 -1.01 15.32 -11.95
CA GLU A 128 -2.36 15.77 -11.61
C GLU A 128 -2.73 15.45 -10.16
N ASN A 129 -2.32 14.27 -9.69
CA ASN A 129 -2.50 13.86 -8.29
C ASN A 129 -1.47 14.47 -7.33
N GLY A 130 -0.75 15.53 -7.74
CA GLY A 130 0.13 16.27 -6.86
C GLY A 130 1.41 15.52 -6.48
N TYR A 131 1.87 14.63 -7.36
CA TYR A 131 3.02 13.74 -7.15
C TYR A 131 2.81 12.73 -6.02
N ASP A 132 1.57 12.33 -5.73
CA ASP A 132 1.29 11.22 -4.81
C ASP A 132 1.76 9.90 -5.42
N LEU A 133 2.64 9.18 -4.73
CA LEU A 133 3.17 7.88 -5.17
C LEU A 133 2.57 6.73 -4.35
N SER A 134 1.42 6.93 -3.69
CA SER A 134 0.68 5.85 -3.06
C SER A 134 -0.10 5.05 -4.11
N ILE A 135 0.06 3.73 -4.11
CA ILE A 135 -0.70 2.84 -4.99
C ILE A 135 -2.22 2.98 -4.79
N ASN A 136 -2.66 3.25 -3.55
CA ASN A 136 -4.07 3.42 -3.20
C ASN A 136 -4.73 4.62 -3.90
N LYS A 137 -3.94 5.59 -4.35
CA LYS A 137 -4.45 6.74 -5.10
C LYS A 137 -4.95 6.36 -6.49
N TYR A 138 -4.36 5.30 -7.06
CA TYR A 138 -4.58 4.86 -8.45
C TYR A 138 -5.36 3.56 -8.54
N LYS A 139 -5.39 2.79 -7.44
CA LYS A 139 -6.09 1.51 -7.39
C LYS A 139 -7.61 1.73 -7.42
N GLN A 140 -8.28 1.05 -8.33
CA GLN A 140 -9.74 1.00 -8.37
C GLN A 140 -10.19 -0.15 -7.48
N VAL A 141 -10.89 0.17 -6.40
CA VAL A 141 -11.57 -0.84 -5.59
C VAL A 141 -12.97 -0.98 -6.15
N GLU A 142 -13.30 -2.15 -6.69
CA GLU A 142 -14.70 -2.45 -7.02
C GLU A 142 -15.48 -2.49 -5.71
N TYR A 143 -16.35 -1.49 -5.53
CA TYR A 143 -17.25 -1.45 -4.39
C TYR A 143 -18.32 -2.51 -4.58
N THR A 144 -18.18 -3.63 -3.88
CA THR A 144 -19.30 -4.55 -3.67
C THR A 144 -20.17 -3.95 -2.59
N PRO A 145 -21.44 -3.57 -2.87
CA PRO A 145 -22.33 -3.07 -1.84
C PRO A 145 -22.42 -4.10 -0.72
N VAL A 146 -21.97 -3.74 0.47
CA VAL A 146 -22.21 -4.56 1.66
C VAL A 146 -23.70 -4.42 1.94
N ALA A 147 -24.44 -5.50 1.72
CA ALA A 147 -25.84 -5.56 2.12
C ALA A 147 -25.88 -5.59 3.65
N TYR A 148 -26.17 -4.44 4.25
CA TYR A 148 -26.43 -4.38 5.68
C TYR A 148 -27.85 -4.86 5.96
N PRO A 149 -28.08 -5.58 7.07
CA PRO A 149 -29.43 -5.80 7.55
C PRO A 149 -30.12 -4.46 7.80
N PRO A 150 -31.45 -4.38 7.67
CA PRO A 150 -32.24 -3.19 8.00
C PRO A 150 -31.87 -2.63 9.38
N THR A 151 -31.91 -1.30 9.53
CA THR A 151 -31.63 -0.64 10.82
C THR A 151 -32.50 -1.18 11.96
N SER A 152 -33.72 -1.64 11.66
CA SER A 152 -34.61 -2.27 12.64
C SER A 152 -34.07 -3.58 13.19
N GLU A 153 -33.40 -4.39 12.38
CA GLU A 153 -32.79 -5.66 12.81
C GLU A 153 -31.57 -5.38 13.70
N ILE A 154 -30.71 -4.43 13.29
CA ILE A 154 -29.56 -3.99 14.10
C ILE A 154 -30.01 -3.43 15.47
N LEU A 155 -31.10 -2.64 15.49
CA LEU A 155 -31.66 -2.11 16.73
C LEU A 155 -32.29 -3.19 17.62
N GLN A 156 -32.85 -4.24 17.02
CA GLN A 156 -33.38 -5.37 17.77
C GLN A 156 -32.25 -6.18 18.41
N GLU A 157 -31.20 -6.50 17.64
CA GLU A 157 -30.01 -7.19 18.15
C GLU A 157 -29.36 -6.40 19.30
N LEU A 158 -29.26 -5.07 19.18
CA LEU A 158 -28.75 -4.20 20.25
C LEU A 158 -29.58 -4.31 21.54
N ARG A 159 -30.91 -4.31 21.43
CA ARG A 159 -31.80 -4.44 22.59
C ARG A 159 -31.68 -5.82 23.25
N ASP A 160 -31.55 -6.86 22.45
CA ASP A 160 -31.41 -8.22 22.94
C ASP A 160 -30.07 -8.38 23.70
N LEU A 161 -28.99 -7.80 23.17
CA LEU A 161 -27.69 -7.70 23.83
C LEU A 161 -27.75 -6.92 25.15
N GLU A 162 -28.43 -5.76 25.18
CA GLU A 162 -28.60 -4.98 26.42
C GLU A 162 -29.36 -5.76 27.49
N ALA A 163 -30.38 -6.53 27.10
CA ALA A 163 -31.14 -7.36 28.02
C ALA A 163 -30.27 -8.49 28.60
N GLU A 164 -29.42 -9.10 27.78
CA GLU A 164 -28.49 -10.14 28.22
C GLU A 164 -27.42 -9.59 29.18
N ILE A 165 -26.85 -8.41 28.87
CA ILE A 165 -25.90 -7.70 29.74
C ILE A 165 -26.55 -7.37 31.08
N THR A 166 -27.76 -6.81 31.06
CA THR A 166 -28.50 -6.44 32.28
C THR A 166 -28.74 -7.67 33.16
N LYS A 167 -29.20 -8.77 32.55
CA LYS A 167 -29.43 -10.01 33.28
C LYS A 167 -28.14 -10.55 33.93
N GLY A 168 -27.02 -10.52 33.19
CA GLY A 168 -25.72 -10.95 33.72
C GLY A 168 -25.23 -10.06 34.88
N LEU A 169 -25.51 -8.76 34.84
CA LEU A 169 -25.23 -7.84 35.94
C LEU A 169 -26.06 -8.17 37.20
N ASP A 170 -27.35 -8.42 37.04
CA ASP A 170 -28.24 -8.78 38.16
C ASP A 170 -27.82 -10.12 38.80
N GLU A 171 -27.42 -11.10 37.99
CA GLU A 171 -26.89 -12.38 38.48
C GLU A 171 -25.60 -12.19 39.31
N LEU A 172 -24.70 -11.31 38.86
CA LEU A 172 -23.47 -10.97 39.59
C LEU A 172 -23.75 -10.22 40.90
N GLU A 173 -24.72 -9.30 40.90
CA GLU A 173 -25.11 -8.55 42.11
C GLU A 173 -25.72 -9.47 43.17
N GLY A 174 -26.48 -10.50 42.76
CA GLY A 174 -27.04 -11.50 43.67
C GLY A 174 -26.03 -12.47 44.30
N MET A 175 -24.74 -12.42 43.89
CA MET A 175 -23.66 -13.23 44.46
C MET A 175 -22.87 -12.51 45.57
N VAL A 176 -23.16 -11.24 45.84
CA VAL A 176 -22.55 -10.40 46.89
C VAL A 176 -23.46 -10.33 48.12
#